data_AF-A0A524GBD2-F1
#
_entry.id   AF-A0A524GBD2-F1
#
_cell.length_a   1.000
_cell.length_b   1.000
_cell.length_c   1.000
_cell.angle_alpha   90.00
_cell.angle_beta   90.00
_cell.angle_gamma   90.00
#
_symmetry.space_group_name_H-M   'P 1'
#
loop_
_entity.id
_entity.type
_entity.pdbx_description
1 polymer ?
#
loop_
_entity_poly.entity_id
_entity_poly.type
_entity_poly.pdbx_seq_one_letter_code
_entity_poly.pdbx_strand_id
1 'polypeptide(L)' 'MSRQDLISTTFLPPRTVNYGLTRLKDLGLIREEEHAEDARERVYELVQAPV' A
#
# COMPACT_ATOMS: atom_id res chain seq x y z
N MET A 1 5.94 -2.43 -1.27
CA MET A 1 5.18 -2.98 -2.42
C MET A 1 4.43 -1.87 -3.13
N SER A 2 4.37 -1.89 -4.45
CA SER A 2 3.54 -0.93 -5.19
C SER A 2 2.05 -1.27 -5.07
N ARG A 3 1.18 -0.31 -5.40
CA ARG A 3 -0.26 -0.57 -5.53
C ARG A 3 -0.56 -1.68 -6.55
N GLN A 4 0.19 -1.70 -7.64
CA GLN A 4 -0.01 -2.67 -8.72
C GLN A 4 0.36 -4.08 -8.27
N ASP A 5 1.42 -4.22 -7.47
CA ASP A 5 1.80 -5.50 -6.86
C ASP A 5 0.72 -6.00 -5.91
N LEU A 6 0.14 -5.11 -5.09
CA LEU A 6 -0.92 -5.50 -4.17
C LEU A 6 -2.16 -5.99 -4.92
N ILE A 7 -2.53 -5.34 -6.02
CA ILE A 7 -3.66 -5.79 -6.87
C ILE A 7 -3.35 -7.16 -7.48
N SER A 8 -2.16 -7.35 -8.04
CA SER A 8 -1.79 -8.58 -8.75
C SER A 8 -1.60 -9.79 -7.82
N THR A 9 -1.17 -9.56 -6.58
CA THR A 9 -0.89 -10.63 -5.61
C THR A 9 -2.10 -10.99 -4.74
N THR A 10 -2.97 -10.03 -4.42
CA THR A 10 -4.17 -10.27 -3.61
C THR A 10 -5.40 -10.64 -4.44
N PHE A 11 -5.36 -10.36 -5.75
CA PHE A 11 -6.50 -10.49 -6.68
C PHE A 11 -7.73 -9.68 -6.26
N LEU A 12 -7.56 -8.69 -5.38
CA LEU A 12 -8.63 -7.80 -4.96
C LEU A 12 -8.87 -6.72 -6.03
N PRO A 13 -10.12 -6.26 -6.19
CA PRO A 13 -10.42 -5.13 -7.05
C PRO A 13 -9.58 -3.89 -6.67
N PRO A 14 -9.16 -3.04 -7.63
CA PRO A 14 -8.36 -1.85 -7.34
C PRO A 14 -9.00 -0.92 -6.29
N ARG A 15 -10.33 -0.77 -6.30
CA ARG A 15 -11.04 0.01 -5.27
C ARG A 15 -10.90 -0.57 -3.87
N THR A 16 -10.92 -1.89 -3.75
CA THR A 16 -10.76 -2.59 -2.47
C THR A 16 -9.35 -2.42 -1.94
N VAL A 17 -8.34 -2.53 -2.82
CA VAL A 17 -6.94 -2.26 -2.45
C VAL A 17 -6.77 -0.81 -1.99
N ASN A 18 -7.32 0.16 -2.71
CA ASN A 18 -7.27 1.57 -2.31
C ASN A 18 -7.91 1.81 -0.95
N TYR A 19 -9.10 1.25 -0.73
CA TYR A 19 -9.78 1.36 0.57
C TYR A 19 -8.96 0.74 1.69
N GLY A 20 -8.38 -0.45 1.46
CA GLY A 20 -7.49 -1.11 2.42
C GLY A 20 -6.26 -0.27 2.76
N LEU A 21 -5.59 0.28 1.75
CA LEU A 21 -4.42 1.14 1.92
C LEU A 21 -4.75 2.41 2.72
N THR A 22 -5.85 3.11 2.38
CA THR A 22 -6.32 4.25 3.16
C THR A 22 -6.56 3.86 4.61
N ARG A 23 -7.28 2.75 4.84
CA ARG A 23 -7.60 2.31 6.20
C ARG A 23 -6.36 1.92 7.01
N LEU A 24 -5.42 1.21 6.41
CA LEU A 24 -4.17 0.82 7.06
C LEU A 24 -3.29 2.03 7.38
N LYS A 25 -3.27 3.04 6.51
CA LYS A 25 -2.57 4.31 6.72
C LYS A 25 -3.20 5.11 7.87
N ASP A 26 -4.53 5.20 7.91
CA ASP A 26 -5.27 5.88 8.99
C ASP A 26 -5.02 5.22 10.36
N LEU A 27 -4.77 3.90 10.37
CA LEU A 27 -4.42 3.13 11.56
C LEU A 27 -2.92 3.20 11.90
N GLY A 28 -2.10 3.86 11.08
CA GLY A 28 -0.65 3.95 11.27
C GLY A 28 0.10 2.62 11.07
N LEU A 29 -0.52 1.63 10.42
CA LEU A 29 0.06 0.31 10.22
C LEU A 29 1.02 0.25 9.01
N ILE A 30 0.85 1.17 8.06
CA ILE A 30 1.69 1.29 6.88
C ILE A 30 2.18 2.72 6.69
N ARG A 31 3.32 2.86 6.00
CA ARG A 31 3.82 4.13 5.47
C ARG A 31 3.77 4.10 3.95
N GLU A 32 3.49 5.26 3.38
CA GLU A 32 3.55 5.52 1.94
C GLU A 32 4.78 6.37 1.65
N GLU A 33 5.66 5.89 0.77
CA GLU A 33 6.86 6.60 0.34
C GLU A 33 6.90 6.69 -1.20
N GLU A 34 7.69 7.61 -1.74
CA GLU A 34 7.92 7.72 -3.18
C GLU A 34 8.81 6.57 -3.65
N HIS A 35 8.56 6.01 -4.83
CA HIS A 35 9.46 5.01 -5.38
C HIS A 35 10.80 5.67 -5.75
N ALA A 36 11.90 5.02 -5.37
CA ALA A 36 13.25 5.58 -5.53
C ALA A 36 13.65 5.83 -7.00
N GLU A 37 13.14 5.01 -7.91
CA GLU A 37 13.44 5.10 -9.35
C GLU A 37 12.41 5.91 -10.16
N ASP A 38 11.18 6.05 -9.66
CA ASP A 38 10.12 6.82 -10.30
C ASP A 38 9.23 7.51 -9.25
N ALA A 39 9.44 8.81 -9.04
CA ALA A 39 8.69 9.59 -8.06
C ALA A 39 7.17 9.66 -8.34
N ARG A 40 6.69 9.22 -9.51
CA ARG A 40 5.25 9.11 -9.82
C ARG A 40 4.64 7.88 -9.17
N GLU A 41 5.44 6.88 -8.81
CA GLU A 41 4.99 5.68 -8.16
C GLU A 41 5.07 5.80 -6.63
N ARG A 42 4.18 5.08 -5.97
CA ARG A 42 4.09 5.00 -4.51
C ARG A 42 4.37 3.59 -4.07
N VAL A 43 5.20 3.45 -3.04
CA VAL A 43 5.47 2.19 -2.36
C VAL A 43 4.89 2.23 -0.96
N TYR A 44 4.32 1.10 -0.56
CA TYR A 44 3.76 0.90 0.77
C TYR A 44 4.64 -0.07 1.56
N GLU A 45 4.99 0.33 2.77
CA GLU A 45 5.79 -0.43 3.73
C GLU A 45 5.01 -0.65 5.03
N LEU A 46 5.19 -1.81 5.66
CA LEU A 46 4.64 -2.08 6.98
C LEU A 46 5.44 -1.34 8.06
N VAL A 47 4.77 -0.55 8.88
CA VAL A 47 5.38 0.15 10.02
C VAL A 47 5.34 -0.72 11.27
N GLN A 48 4.22 -1.42 11.48
CA GLN A 48 4.09 -2.42 12.53
C GLN A 48 3.23 -3.58 12.05
N ALA A 49 3.54 -4.79 12.51
CA ALA A 49 2.60 -5.90 12.41
C ALA A 49 1.52 -5.72 13.50
N PRO A 50 0.24 -5.91 13.18
CA PRO A 50 -0.79 -6.01 14.22
C PRO A 50 -0.46 -7.18 15.15
N VAL A 51 -0.53 -6.95 16.45
CA VAL A 51 -0.34 -7.95 17.52
C VAL A 51 -1.53 -8.90 17.57
#